data_AF-A0A0C3DZT9-F1
#
_entry.id   AF-A0A0C3DZT9-F1
#
_cell.length_a   1.000
_cell.length_b   1.000
_cell.length_c   1.000
_cell.angle_alpha   90.00
_cell.angle_beta   90.00
_cell.angle_gamma   90.00
#
_symmetry.space_group_name_H-M   'P 1'
#
loop_
_entity.id
_entity.type
_entity.pdbx_description
1 polymer ?
#
loop_
_entity_poly.entity_id
_entity_poly.type
_entity_poly.pdbx_seq_one_letter_code
_entity_poly.pdbx_strand_id
1 'polypeptide(L)'
;MLLVPLESAHPFLYARVLGIFHVDVIYTGPGSKDYVARCLEFLWVHWFEVRDVLLGWEHTTLDSLRFVLMTEKDAYGLVDLFNVLRGCHLIPAFASGRMHPDSISVSQNARDGADWKYYCVNR
;
A
#
# COMPACT_ATOMS: atom_id res chain seq x y z
N MET A 1 -3.39 4.42 4.54
CA MET A 1 -3.94 5.41 3.58
C MET A 1 -3.10 6.66 3.63
N LEU A 2 -2.70 7.21 2.47
CA LEU A 2 -1.88 8.42 2.35
C LEU A 2 -2.55 9.42 1.40
N LEU A 3 -2.15 10.69 1.42
CA LEU A 3 -2.58 11.69 0.43
C LEU A 3 -1.78 11.53 -0.86
N VAL A 4 -2.46 11.69 -2.00
CA VAL A 4 -1.80 11.80 -3.31
C VAL A 4 -1.22 13.22 -3.47
N PRO A 5 0.06 13.38 -3.89
CA PRO A 5 0.57 14.68 -4.34
C PRO A 5 -0.23 15.17 -5.56
N LEU A 6 -0.70 16.42 -5.51
CA LEU A 6 -1.72 17.08 -6.36
C LEU A 6 -1.98 16.50 -7.79
N GLU A 7 -3.26 16.50 -8.22
CA GLU A 7 -3.79 16.08 -9.54
C GLU A 7 -4.09 14.58 -9.74
N SER A 8 -4.89 13.97 -8.85
CA SER A 8 -5.47 12.65 -9.06
C SER A 8 -6.99 12.68 -8.94
N ALA A 9 -7.68 11.90 -9.78
CA ALA A 9 -9.12 11.69 -9.69
C ALA A 9 -9.54 11.05 -8.35
N HIS A 10 -8.61 10.32 -7.71
CA HIS A 10 -8.80 9.75 -6.38
C HIS A 10 -7.76 10.33 -5.39
N PRO A 11 -8.18 10.94 -4.27
CA PRO A 11 -7.29 11.74 -3.41
C PRO A 11 -6.35 10.92 -2.52
N PHE A 12 -6.52 9.59 -2.46
CA PHE A 12 -5.81 8.75 -1.51
C PHE A 12 -4.97 7.64 -2.17
N LEU A 13 -3.85 7.30 -1.55
CA LEU A 13 -3.11 6.07 -1.81
C LEU A 13 -3.43 5.04 -0.74
N TYR A 14 -3.52 3.79 -1.16
CA TYR A 14 -3.74 2.65 -0.27
C TYR A 14 -2.56 1.70 -0.36
N ALA A 15 -2.19 1.15 0.78
CA ALA A 15 -1.13 0.16 0.88
C ALA A 15 -1.44 -0.80 2.02
N ARG A 16 -1.03 -2.06 1.85
CA ARG A 16 -0.97 -3.02 2.94
C ARG A 16 0.39 -2.89 3.62
N VAL A 17 0.39 -2.73 4.94
CA VAL A 17 1.63 -2.75 5.71
C VAL A 17 2.13 -4.20 5.80
N LEU A 18 3.36 -4.43 5.35
CA LEU A 18 4.05 -5.71 5.44
C LEU A 18 4.95 -5.79 6.67
N GLY A 19 5.55 -4.65 7.04
CA GLY A 19 6.41 -4.54 8.21
C GLY A 19 6.46 -3.13 8.75
N ILE A 20 6.67 -3.02 10.06
CA ILE A 20 6.92 -1.77 10.78
C ILE A 20 8.33 -1.89 11.33
N PHE A 21 9.19 -0.93 10.97
CA PHE A 21 10.60 -0.95 11.33
C PHE A 21 10.95 0.26 12.18
N HIS A 22 11.80 -0.01 13.16
CA HIS A 22 12.45 0.97 14.02
C HIS A 22 13.94 0.62 13.97
N VAL A 23 14.75 1.52 13.41
CA VAL A 23 16.17 1.26 13.16
C VAL A 23 17.03 2.46 13.53
N ASP A 24 18.18 2.19 14.13
CA ASP A 24 19.22 3.19 14.32
C ASP A 24 20.11 3.26 13.07
N VAL A 25 20.10 4.41 12.41
CA VAL A 25 20.81 4.63 11.14
C VAL A 25 21.92 5.64 11.33
N ILE A 26 23.10 5.34 10.79
CA ILE A 26 24.21 6.29 10.69
C ILE A 26 24.35 6.69 9.22
N TYR A 27 24.25 7.98 8.93
CA TYR A 27 24.40 8.49 7.56
C TYR A 27 25.88 8.78 7.26
N THR A 28 26.46 8.02 6.34
CA THR A 28 27.87 8.16 5.92
C THR A 28 28.01 8.81 4.54
N GLY A 29 26.96 9.44 4.01
CA GLY A 29 26.96 10.04 2.68
C GLY A 29 27.43 11.50 2.64
N PRO A 30 27.42 12.13 1.46
CA PRO A 30 27.82 13.53 1.28
C PRO A 30 27.02 14.47 2.18
N GLY A 31 27.70 15.39 2.86
CA GLY A 31 27.08 16.30 3.81
C GLY A 31 26.82 15.68 5.19
N SER A 32 27.33 14.47 5.47
CA SER A 32 27.37 13.92 6.83
C SER A 32 28.11 14.87 7.76
N LYS A 33 27.44 15.25 8.85
CA LYS A 33 27.98 16.16 9.87
C LYS A 33 28.63 15.41 11.02
N ASP A 34 28.10 14.23 11.33
CA ASP A 34 28.51 13.40 12.45
C ASP A 34 28.14 11.93 12.19
N TYR A 35 28.87 11.01 12.82
CA TYR A 35 28.57 9.56 12.77
C TYR A 35 27.62 9.15 13.90
N VAL A 36 26.73 10.04 14.30
CA VAL A 36 25.78 9.79 15.37
C VAL A 36 24.59 9.01 14.82
N ALA A 37 24.29 7.88 15.46
CA ALA A 37 23.13 7.07 15.15
C ALA A 37 21.84 7.87 15.39
N ARG A 38 20.91 7.79 14.43
CA ARG A 38 19.61 8.42 14.49
C ARG A 38 18.54 7.36 14.33
N CYS A 39 17.58 7.37 15.24
CA CYS A 39 16.39 6.55 15.14
C CYS A 39 15.56 6.98 13.94
N LEU A 40 15.27 6.03 13.05
CA LEU A 40 14.38 6.17 11.91
C LEU A 40 13.27 5.11 12.02
N GLU A 41 12.04 5.56 11.84
CA GLU A 41 10.86 4.69 11.85
C GLU A 41 10.17 4.76 10.49
N PHE A 42 9.90 3.60 9.89
CA PHE A 42 9.25 3.53 8.59
C PHE A 42 8.46 2.23 8.41
N LEU A 43 7.52 2.28 7.48
CA LEU A 43 6.70 1.16 7.07
C LEU A 43 7.25 0.58 5.76
N TRP A 44 7.30 -0.74 5.66
CA TRP A 44 7.41 -1.43 4.38
C TRP A 44 6.01 -1.85 3.93
N VAL A 45 5.62 -1.44 2.73
CA VAL A 45 4.24 -1.60 2.25
C VAL A 45 4.18 -2.23 0.86
N HIS A 46 3.04 -2.85 0.55
CA HIS A 46 2.64 -3.28 -0.80
C HIS A 46 1.50 -2.39 -1.26
N TRP A 47 1.69 -1.70 -2.38
CA TRP A 47 0.75 -0.71 -2.89
C TRP A 47 -0.48 -1.33 -3.56
N PHE A 48 -1.60 -0.63 -3.43
CA PHE A 48 -2.77 -0.83 -4.25
C PHE A 48 -2.85 0.24 -5.33
N GLU A 49 -3.39 -0.13 -6.48
CA GLU A 49 -3.81 0.80 -7.53
C GLU A 49 -5.34 0.89 -7.57
N VAL A 50 -5.84 2.08 -7.88
CA VAL A 50 -7.28 2.36 -8.02
C VAL A 50 -7.70 2.05 -9.45
N ARG A 51 -8.71 1.19 -9.63
CA ARG A 51 -9.13 0.72 -10.96
C ARG A 51 -10.29 1.51 -11.52
N ASP A 52 -11.33 1.69 -10.70
CA ASP A 52 -12.58 2.33 -11.09
C ASP A 52 -12.83 3.53 -10.18
N VAL A 53 -12.48 4.72 -10.66
CA VAL A 53 -12.88 5.99 -10.04
C VAL A 53 -14.18 6.42 -10.72
N LEU A 54 -15.31 5.91 -10.27
CA LEU A 54 -16.60 6.30 -10.86
C LEU A 54 -17.02 7.67 -10.30
N LEU A 55 -16.92 8.68 -11.18
CA LEU A 55 -17.41 10.03 -10.95
C LEU A 55 -18.93 10.05 -11.02
N GLY A 56 -19.60 9.99 -9.87
CA GLY A 56 -21.02 10.33 -9.79
C GLY A 56 -21.81 9.54 -8.76
N TRP A 57 -22.78 10.22 -8.16
CA TRP A 57 -23.74 9.63 -7.21
C TRP A 57 -24.72 8.63 -7.87
N GLU A 58 -24.72 8.57 -9.21
CA GLU A 58 -25.63 7.75 -10.03
C GLU A 58 -25.20 6.26 -10.06
N HIS A 59 -23.96 5.96 -9.66
CA HIS A 59 -23.44 4.60 -9.56
C HIS A 59 -23.11 4.27 -8.10
N THR A 60 -23.92 3.44 -7.46
CA THR A 60 -23.76 2.93 -6.07
C THR A 60 -22.62 1.92 -5.93
N THR A 61 -21.51 2.12 -6.63
CA THR A 61 -20.36 1.19 -6.64
C THR A 61 -19.19 1.82 -5.92
N LEU A 62 -18.68 1.12 -4.90
CA LEU A 62 -17.53 1.55 -4.12
C LEU A 62 -16.25 1.60 -4.97
N ASP A 63 -15.33 2.50 -4.62
CA ASP A 63 -14.01 2.60 -5.26
C ASP A 63 -13.30 1.23 -5.16
N SER A 64 -12.90 0.70 -6.31
CA SER A 64 -12.31 -0.64 -6.43
C SER A 64 -10.79 -0.57 -6.55
N LEU A 65 -10.11 -1.36 -5.72
CA LEU A 65 -8.66 -1.46 -5.63
C LEU A 65 -8.18 -2.85 -6.04
N ARG A 66 -6.96 -2.93 -6.55
CA ARG A 66 -6.20 -4.18 -6.69
C ARG A 66 -4.77 -3.96 -6.25
N PHE A 67 -4.08 -5.03 -5.87
CA PHE A 67 -2.64 -4.94 -5.62
C PHE A 67 -1.90 -4.63 -6.90
N VAL A 68 -0.90 -3.74 -6.80
CA VAL A 68 0.09 -3.57 -7.85
C VAL A 68 0.85 -4.89 -8.01
N LEU A 69 1.05 -5.33 -9.26
CA LEU A 69 1.66 -6.62 -9.53
C LEU A 69 3.10 -6.66 -9.02
N MET A 70 3.49 -7.75 -8.34
CA MET A 70 4.81 -7.85 -7.69
C MET A 70 6.00 -7.76 -8.65
N THR A 71 5.79 -7.98 -9.95
CA THR A 71 6.82 -7.82 -10.98
C THR A 71 7.07 -6.35 -11.33
N GLU A 72 6.19 -5.44 -10.93
CA GLU A 72 6.35 -4.02 -11.16
C GLU A 72 7.32 -3.41 -10.15
N LYS A 73 8.16 -2.49 -10.65
CA LYS A 73 9.25 -1.88 -9.88
C LYS A 73 8.75 -1.17 -8.62
N ASP A 74 7.58 -0.55 -8.72
CA ASP A 74 7.01 0.30 -7.67
C ASP A 74 5.87 -0.42 -6.91
N ALA A 75 5.83 -1.76 -6.95
CA ALA A 75 4.84 -2.54 -6.20
C ALA A 75 5.02 -2.38 -4.69
N TYR A 76 6.25 -2.23 -4.22
CA TYR A 76 6.59 -2.08 -2.81
C TYR A 76 7.16 -0.71 -2.52
N GLY A 77 6.95 -0.21 -1.29
CA GLY A 77 7.45 1.09 -0.87
C GLY A 77 7.95 1.10 0.57
N LEU A 78 8.83 2.07 0.85
CA LEU A 78 9.17 2.49 2.20
C LEU A 78 8.46 3.81 2.48
N VAL A 79 7.70 3.87 3.58
CA VAL A 79 6.81 4.99 3.90
C VAL A 79 7.13 5.50 5.29
N ASP A 80 7.39 6.81 5.38
CA ASP A 80 7.47 7.51 6.67
C ASP A 80 6.10 7.48 7.37
N LEU A 81 6.09 7.16 8.66
CA LEU A 81 4.90 7.12 9.50
C LEU A 81 4.14 8.46 9.52
N PHE A 82 4.84 9.59 9.42
CA PHE A 82 4.23 10.92 9.40
C PHE A 82 3.40 11.17 8.14
N ASN A 83 3.61 10.40 7.07
CA ASN A 83 2.83 10.50 5.83
C ASN A 83 1.55 9.65 5.85
N VAL A 84 1.35 8.82 6.90
CA VAL A 84 0.17 7.96 7.03
C VAL A 84 -0.98 8.75 7.64
N LEU A 85 -2.07 8.89 6.88
CA LEU A 85 -3.29 9.55 7.39
C LEU A 85 -3.98 8.70 8.45
N ARG A 86 -4.27 7.44 8.11
CA ARG A 86 -4.91 6.45 8.98
C ARG A 86 -4.90 5.05 8.38
N GLY A 87 -5.25 4.07 9.22
CA GLY A 87 -5.73 2.77 8.78
C GLY A 87 -7.10 2.87 8.11
N CYS A 88 -7.36 1.98 7.16
CA CYS A 88 -8.65 1.89 6.45
C CYS A 88 -9.02 0.42 6.28
N HIS A 89 -10.32 0.13 6.27
CA HIS A 89 -10.81 -1.22 6.03
C HIS A 89 -11.11 -1.39 4.54
N LEU A 90 -10.46 -2.38 3.93
CA LEU A 90 -10.69 -2.80 2.55
C LEU A 90 -11.51 -4.09 2.56
N ILE A 91 -12.66 -4.08 1.90
CA ILE A 91 -13.59 -5.21 1.87
C ILE A 91 -13.28 -6.05 0.62
N PRO A 92 -12.94 -7.34 0.75
CA PRO A 92 -12.75 -8.19 -0.42
C PRO A 92 -13.96 -8.25 -1.35
N ALA A 93 -13.74 -8.13 -2.66
CA ALA A 93 -14.76 -8.38 -3.66
C ALA A 93 -14.93 -9.90 -3.86
N PHE A 94 -15.64 -10.55 -2.94
CA PHE A 94 -15.75 -12.02 -2.89
C PHE A 94 -16.18 -12.66 -4.21
N ALA A 95 -17.09 -12.02 -4.95
CA ALA A 95 -17.60 -12.50 -6.24
C ALA A 95 -16.53 -12.58 -7.34
N SER A 96 -15.46 -11.79 -7.25
CA SER A 96 -14.36 -11.80 -8.23
C SER A 96 -13.35 -12.92 -8.01
N GLY A 97 -13.41 -13.58 -6.85
CA GLY A 97 -12.54 -14.68 -6.48
C GLY A 97 -11.15 -14.27 -6.00
N ARG A 98 -10.33 -15.29 -5.74
CA ARG A 98 -8.98 -15.16 -5.17
C ARG A 98 -7.95 -14.82 -6.25
N MET A 99 -6.92 -14.08 -5.86
CA MET A 99 -5.79 -13.76 -6.72
C MET A 99 -4.99 -15.02 -7.06
N HIS A 100 -4.80 -15.89 -6.07
CA HIS A 100 -4.13 -17.18 -6.19
C HIS A 100 -5.16 -18.30 -5.92
N PRO A 101 -5.77 -18.90 -6.96
CA PRO A 101 -6.81 -19.93 -6.79
C PRO A 101 -6.30 -21.19 -6.08
N ASP A 102 -5.02 -21.49 -6.24
CA ASP A 102 -4.28 -22.57 -5.59
C ASP A 102 -3.80 -22.21 -4.16
N SER A 103 -4.02 -20.96 -3.72
CA SER A 103 -3.53 -20.40 -2.45
C SER A 103 -2.01 -20.51 -2.27
N ILE A 104 -1.26 -20.70 -3.35
CA ILE A 104 0.19 -20.75 -3.30
C ILE A 104 0.69 -19.31 -3.26
N SER A 105 1.29 -18.95 -2.12
CA SER A 105 1.92 -17.64 -1.95
C SER A 105 3.14 -17.52 -2.85
N VAL A 106 3.26 -16.44 -3.62
CA VAL A 106 4.51 -16.13 -4.34
C VAL A 106 5.52 -15.54 -3.36
N SER A 107 5.04 -14.84 -2.32
CA SER A 107 5.88 -14.28 -1.26
C SER A 107 5.27 -14.50 0.13
N GLN A 108 5.96 -15.28 0.96
CA GLN A 108 5.56 -15.48 2.37
C GLN A 108 5.55 -14.16 3.14
N ASN A 109 6.46 -13.24 2.82
CA ASN A 109 6.54 -11.92 3.43
C ASN A 109 5.35 -11.03 3.05
N ALA A 110 4.84 -11.16 1.82
CA ALA A 110 3.65 -10.44 1.37
C ALA A 110 2.33 -11.05 1.91
N ARG A 111 2.38 -12.32 2.35
CA ARG A 111 1.21 -13.12 2.78
C ARG A 111 0.10 -13.15 1.72
N ASP A 112 0.52 -13.23 0.45
CA ASP A 112 -0.31 -13.04 -0.73
C ASP A 112 -1.21 -14.24 -1.09
N GLY A 113 -0.93 -15.44 -0.57
CA GLY A 113 -1.74 -16.64 -0.84
C GLY A 113 -3.23 -16.50 -0.45
N ALA A 114 -3.56 -15.58 0.46
CA ALA A 114 -4.93 -15.28 0.88
C ALA A 114 -5.58 -14.13 0.10
N ASP A 115 -4.89 -13.54 -0.86
CA ASP A 115 -5.33 -12.30 -1.50
C ASP A 115 -6.52 -12.52 -2.44
N TRP A 116 -7.34 -11.48 -2.50
CA TRP A 116 -8.47 -11.37 -3.40
C TRP A 116 -8.06 -10.58 -4.63
N LYS A 117 -8.73 -10.81 -5.76
CA LYS A 117 -8.41 -10.06 -6.99
C LYS A 117 -8.68 -8.56 -6.85
N TYR A 118 -9.73 -8.21 -6.11
CA TYR A 118 -10.14 -6.83 -5.89
C TYR A 118 -10.63 -6.61 -4.47
N TYR A 119 -10.56 -5.35 -4.05
CA TYR A 119 -11.02 -4.87 -2.75
C TYR A 119 -11.79 -3.57 -2.94
N CYS A 120 -12.88 -3.40 -2.21
CA CYS A 120 -13.67 -2.17 -2.19
C CYS A 120 -13.27 -1.31 -0.99
N VAL A 121 -13.11 -0.01 -1.22
CA VAL A 121 -12.89 0.97 -0.14
C VAL A 121 -14.22 1.26 0.53
N ASN A 122 -14.29 1.08 1.85
CA ASN A 122 -15.44 1.56 2.61
C ASN A 122 -15.33 3.09 2.79
N ARG A 123 -16.36 3.83 2.38
CA ARG A 123 -16.42 5.30 2.53
C ARG A 123 -16.89 5.70 3.92
#